data_AF-A0AAV3WUM8-F1
#
_entry.id   AF-A0AAV3WUM8-F1
#
_cell.length_a   1.000
_cell.length_b   1.000
_cell.length_c   1.000
_cell.angle_alpha   90.00
_cell.angle_beta   90.00
_cell.angle_gamma   90.00
#
_symmetry.space_group_name_H-M   'P 1'
#
loop_
_entity.id
_entity.type
_entity.pdbx_description
1 polymer ?
#
loop_
_entity_poly.entity_id
_entity_poly.type
_entity_poly.pdbx_seq_one_letter_code
_entity_poly.pdbx_strand_id
1 'polypeptide(L)'
;MERKTERRIIVAASLWHFINAMLTIFVFGLWFKNNGDFAIMELYPELAGGSSSFVDILYTVLSSYGVILILIGIANIYCLRYLKDNEINRKWQLWILVLCLGSFFTIDIISSLFYMIVLVTYTSKNKAIRYKLEKNEFIRSSI
;
A
#
# COMPACT_ATOMS: atom_id res chain seq x y z
N MET A 1 -6.20 -11.67 21.75
CA MET A 1 -6.64 -10.36 21.24
C MET A 1 -7.00 -10.55 19.79
N GLU A 2 -8.25 -10.28 19.46
CA GLU A 2 -8.75 -10.39 18.09
C GLU A 2 -8.08 -9.34 17.19
N ARG A 3 -7.74 -9.74 15.96
CA ARG A 3 -7.15 -8.85 14.93
C ARG A 3 -8.16 -8.41 13.86
N LYS A 4 -9.45 -8.34 14.20
CA LYS A 4 -10.54 -8.01 13.25
C LYS A 4 -10.38 -6.62 12.62
N THR A 5 -9.96 -5.62 13.40
CA THR A 5 -9.77 -4.24 12.92
C THR A 5 -8.67 -4.16 11.88
N GLU A 6 -7.51 -4.78 12.14
CA GLU A 6 -6.38 -4.82 11.23
C GLU A 6 -6.76 -5.50 9.91
N ARG A 7 -7.49 -6.61 9.98
CA ARG A 7 -7.99 -7.32 8.80
C ARG A 7 -8.89 -6.42 7.93
N ARG A 8 -9.85 -5.74 8.55
CA ARG A 8 -10.78 -4.83 7.83
C ARG A 8 -10.04 -3.68 7.18
N ILE A 9 -9.09 -3.06 7.87
CA ILE A 9 -8.32 -1.94 7.31
C ILE A 9 -7.44 -2.40 6.15
N ILE A 10 -6.81 -3.57 6.24
CA ILE A 10 -6.00 -4.12 5.14
C ILE A 10 -6.86 -4.45 3.92
N VAL A 11 -8.08 -4.96 4.12
CA VAL A 11 -9.04 -5.15 3.02
C VAL A 11 -9.43 -3.81 2.40
N ALA A 12 -9.73 -2.79 3.21
CA ALA A 12 -10.04 -1.45 2.72
C ALA A 12 -8.88 -0.83 1.93
N ALA A 13 -7.64 -0.97 2.43
CA ALA A 13 -6.44 -0.54 1.73
C ALA A 13 -6.26 -1.29 0.40
N SER A 14 -6.54 -2.59 0.37
CA SER A 14 -6.47 -3.39 -0.88
C SER A 14 -7.51 -2.92 -1.90
N LEU A 15 -8.73 -2.63 -1.45
CA LEU A 15 -9.77 -2.06 -2.30
C LEU A 15 -9.35 -0.69 -2.86
N TRP A 16 -8.76 0.15 -2.02
CA TRP A 16 -8.21 1.43 -2.43
C TRP A 16 -7.12 1.27 -3.50
N HIS A 17 -6.20 0.30 -3.36
CA HIS A 17 -5.19 0.00 -4.39
C HIS A 17 -5.80 -0.31 -5.75
N PHE A 18 -6.88 -1.10 -5.79
CA PHE A 18 -7.59 -1.38 -7.05
C PHE A 18 -8.24 -0.13 -7.64
N ILE A 19 -8.90 0.68 -6.82
CA ILE A 19 -9.51 1.95 -7.25
C ILE A 19 -8.44 2.90 -7.80
N ASN A 20 -7.34 3.07 -7.06
CA ASN A 20 -6.25 3.95 -7.42
C ASN A 20 -5.55 3.49 -8.71
N ALA A 21 -5.35 2.18 -8.87
CA ALA A 21 -4.84 1.61 -10.12
C ALA A 21 -5.77 1.88 -11.31
N MET A 22 -7.08 1.69 -11.14
CA MET A 22 -8.05 1.97 -12.20
C MET A 22 -8.04 3.44 -12.60
N LEU A 23 -8.04 4.36 -11.64
CA LEU A 23 -7.94 5.79 -11.91
C LEU A 23 -6.62 6.13 -12.62
N THR A 24 -5.50 5.58 -12.15
CA THR A 24 -4.17 5.82 -12.73
C THR A 24 -4.11 5.37 -14.19
N ILE A 25 -4.56 4.15 -14.50
CA ILE A 25 -4.45 3.59 -15.86
C ILE A 25 -5.50 4.18 -16.79
N PHE A 26 -6.78 4.12 -16.40
CA PHE A 26 -7.89 4.41 -17.31
C PHE A 26 -8.27 5.88 -17.33
N VAL A 27 -8.10 6.62 -16.24
CA VAL A 27 -8.43 8.05 -16.22
C VAL A 27 -7.19 8.83 -16.62
N PHE A 28 -6.13 8.78 -15.81
CA PHE A 28 -4.94 9.60 -16.05
C PHE A 28 -4.12 9.10 -17.24
N GLY A 29 -3.83 7.80 -17.30
CA GLY A 29 -3.04 7.20 -18.37
C GLY A 29 -3.67 7.40 -19.74
N LEU A 30 -4.93 6.99 -19.94
CA LEU A 30 -5.60 7.16 -21.23
C LEU A 30 -5.83 8.63 -21.60
N TRP A 31 -6.16 9.49 -20.64
CA TRP A 31 -6.29 10.92 -20.92
C TRP A 31 -4.97 11.50 -21.44
N PHE A 32 -3.85 11.16 -20.79
CA PHE A 32 -2.53 11.60 -21.20
C PHE A 32 -2.12 11.00 -22.54
N LYS A 33 -2.46 9.75 -22.81
CA LYS A 33 -2.20 9.13 -24.11
C LYS A 33 -2.92 9.82 -25.27
N ASN A 34 -4.16 10.28 -25.05
CA ASN A 34 -4.99 10.87 -26.09
C ASN A 34 -4.77 12.39 -26.27
N ASN A 35 -4.41 13.10 -25.20
CA ASN A 35 -4.32 14.57 -25.19
C ASN A 35 -2.93 15.10 -24.83
N GLY A 36 -1.99 14.21 -24.46
CA GLY A 36 -0.67 14.58 -23.94
C GLY A 36 0.20 15.31 -24.94
N ASP A 37 0.11 14.97 -26.23
CA ASP A 37 0.89 15.65 -27.28
C ASP A 37 0.54 17.14 -27.35
N PHE A 38 -0.75 17.45 -27.32
CA PHE A 38 -1.23 18.83 -27.30
C PHE A 38 -0.81 19.55 -26.00
N ALA A 39 -1.02 18.89 -24.85
CA ALA A 39 -0.68 19.47 -23.55
C ALA A 39 0.83 19.75 -23.39
N ILE A 40 1.70 18.88 -23.93
CA ILE A 40 3.15 19.06 -23.91
C ILE A 40 3.58 20.16 -24.87
N MET A 41 3.02 20.22 -26.09
CA MET A 41 3.35 21.30 -27.03
C MET A 41 2.93 22.68 -26.51
N GLU A 42 1.83 22.76 -25.76
CA GLU A 42 1.35 24.00 -25.15
C GLU A 42 2.24 24.47 -23.98
N LEU A 43 2.62 23.55 -23.07
CA LEU A 43 3.47 23.89 -21.92
C LEU A 43 4.97 24.01 -22.26
N TYR A 44 5.45 23.20 -23.20
CA TYR A 44 6.88 23.05 -23.54
C TYR A 44 7.08 23.02 -25.07
N PRO A 45 6.97 24.17 -25.74
CA PRO A 45 7.08 24.25 -27.21
C PRO A 45 8.41 23.71 -27.74
N GLU A 46 9.50 23.82 -26.98
CA GLU A 46 10.82 23.27 -27.34
C GLU A 46 10.86 21.73 -27.46
N LEU A 47 9.89 21.02 -26.88
CA LEU A 47 9.80 19.55 -26.92
C LEU A 47 8.91 19.02 -28.06
N ALA A 48 8.38 19.91 -28.91
CA ALA A 48 7.43 19.57 -29.98
C ALA A 48 7.90 18.46 -30.95
N GLY A 49 9.21 18.29 -31.15
CA GLY A 49 9.77 17.24 -32.01
C GLY A 49 9.84 15.84 -31.38
N GLY A 50 9.63 15.71 -30.06
CA GLY A 50 9.74 14.46 -29.31
C GLY A 50 8.57 14.18 -28.36
N SER A 51 7.49 14.97 -28.43
CA SER A 51 6.33 14.89 -27.54
C SER A 51 5.68 13.51 -27.55
N SER A 52 5.51 12.90 -28.72
CA SER A 52 4.86 11.59 -28.87
C SER A 52 5.61 10.46 -28.17
N SER A 53 6.95 10.42 -28.29
CA SER A 53 7.75 9.45 -27.53
C SER A 53 7.66 9.67 -26.02
N PHE A 54 7.55 10.92 -25.57
CA PHE A 54 7.44 11.24 -24.14
C PHE A 54 6.08 10.84 -23.57
N VAL A 55 5.00 11.07 -24.33
CA VAL A 55 3.64 10.62 -23.99
C VAL A 55 3.59 9.11 -23.81
N ASP A 56 4.17 8.35 -24.74
CA ASP A 56 4.19 6.89 -24.66
C ASP A 56 4.99 6.37 -23.45
N ILE A 57 6.11 7.01 -23.14
CA ILE A 57 6.92 6.69 -21.95
C ILE A 57 6.09 6.95 -20.68
N LEU A 58 5.46 8.11 -20.56
CA LEU A 58 4.65 8.45 -19.39
C LEU A 58 3.45 7.52 -19.24
N TYR A 59 2.75 7.21 -20.32
CA TYR A 59 1.66 6.24 -20.31
C TYR A 59 2.14 4.86 -19.82
N THR A 60 3.32 4.42 -20.27
CA THR A 60 3.91 3.15 -19.86
C THR A 60 4.27 3.15 -18.37
N VAL A 61 4.85 4.25 -17.87
CA VAL A 61 5.17 4.41 -16.44
C VAL A 61 3.91 4.40 -15.59
N LEU A 62 2.87 5.16 -15.95
CA LEU A 62 1.59 5.18 -15.25
C LEU A 62 0.92 3.80 -15.24
N SER A 63 0.95 3.12 -16.40
CA SER A 63 0.35 1.79 -16.54
C SER A 63 1.06 0.74 -15.70
N SER A 64 2.40 0.72 -15.73
CA SER A 64 3.20 -0.19 -14.92
C SER A 64 3.02 0.05 -13.42
N TYR A 65 2.96 1.32 -12.98
CA TYR A 65 2.64 1.66 -11.60
C TYR A 65 1.24 1.16 -11.18
N GLY A 66 0.22 1.36 -12.02
CA GLY A 66 -1.11 0.83 -11.75
C GLY A 66 -1.14 -0.70 -11.61
N VAL A 67 -0.39 -1.42 -12.44
CA VAL A 67 -0.24 -2.89 -12.31
C VAL A 67 0.41 -3.28 -10.99
N ILE A 68 1.44 -2.54 -10.55
CA ILE A 68 2.09 -2.77 -9.25
C ILE A 68 1.07 -2.59 -8.10
N LEU A 69 0.24 -1.55 -8.13
CA LEU A 69 -0.80 -1.33 -7.12
C LEU A 69 -1.80 -2.50 -7.07
N ILE A 70 -2.24 -3.00 -8.23
CA ILE A 70 -3.10 -4.20 -8.33
C ILE A 70 -2.44 -5.40 -7.66
N LEU A 71 -1.16 -5.65 -7.96
CA LEU A 71 -0.40 -6.75 -7.36
C LEU A 71 -0.27 -6.60 -5.85
N ILE A 72 -0.04 -5.39 -5.33
CA ILE A 72 -0.02 -5.10 -3.89
C ILE A 72 -1.39 -5.37 -3.26
N GLY A 73 -2.48 -4.94 -3.89
CA GLY A 73 -3.85 -5.22 -3.44
C GLY A 73 -4.13 -6.72 -3.32
N ILE A 74 -3.74 -7.51 -4.33
CA ILE A 74 -3.88 -8.97 -4.31
C ILE A 74 -2.97 -9.59 -3.23
N ALA A 75 -1.71 -9.16 -3.14
CA ALA A 75 -0.76 -9.67 -2.16
C ALA A 75 -1.24 -9.42 -0.72
N ASN A 76 -1.86 -8.27 -0.45
CA ASN A 76 -2.46 -7.98 0.85
C ASN A 76 -3.60 -8.93 1.20
N ILE A 77 -4.54 -9.13 0.27
CA ILE A 77 -5.66 -10.07 0.48
C ILE A 77 -5.13 -11.48 0.73
N TYR A 78 -4.16 -11.93 -0.06
CA TYR A 78 -3.53 -13.22 0.11
C TYR A 78 -2.86 -13.33 1.48
N CYS A 79 -2.09 -12.32 1.88
CA CYS A 79 -1.31 -12.41 3.10
C CYS A 79 -2.14 -12.28 4.39
N LEU A 80 -3.40 -11.82 4.32
CA LEU A 80 -4.32 -11.81 5.47
C LEU A 80 -4.46 -13.19 6.13
N ARG A 81 -4.29 -14.29 5.37
CA ARG A 81 -4.33 -15.65 5.91
C ARG A 81 -3.21 -15.95 6.92
N TYR A 82 -2.11 -15.19 6.88
CA TYR A 82 -0.98 -15.32 7.80
C TYR A 82 -1.13 -14.46 9.06
N LEU A 83 -2.18 -13.63 9.14
CA LEU A 83 -2.47 -12.76 10.28
C LEU A 83 -3.23 -13.54 11.36
N LYS A 84 -2.53 -14.38 12.13
CA LYS A 84 -3.12 -15.16 13.21
C LYS A 84 -3.35 -14.33 14.48
N ASP A 85 -4.42 -14.63 15.20
CA ASP A 85 -4.72 -14.03 16.49
C ASP A 85 -3.75 -14.55 17.56
N ASN A 86 -3.44 -13.72 18.58
CA ASN A 86 -2.51 -14.04 19.67
C ASN A 86 -1.06 -14.37 19.31
N GLU A 87 -0.70 -14.46 18.03
CA GLU A 87 0.68 -14.73 17.60
C GLU A 87 1.38 -13.45 17.15
N ILE A 88 2.67 -13.30 17.50
CA ILE A 88 3.52 -12.21 17.02
C ILE A 88 4.19 -12.66 15.72
N ASN A 89 3.89 -12.00 14.61
CA ASN A 89 4.49 -12.29 13.31
C ASN A 89 5.31 -11.10 12.81
N ARG A 90 6.64 -11.15 13.02
CA ARG A 90 7.56 -10.08 12.61
C ARG A 90 7.59 -9.86 11.10
N LYS A 91 7.40 -10.91 10.29
CA LYS A 91 7.36 -10.78 8.83
C LYS A 91 6.18 -9.93 8.37
N TRP A 92 5.04 -10.09 9.04
CA TRP A 92 3.85 -9.26 8.78
C TRP A 92 4.07 -7.80 9.14
N GLN A 93 4.72 -7.55 10.28
CA GLN A 93 5.04 -6.19 10.69
C GLN A 93 5.97 -5.48 9.70
N LEU A 94 7.01 -6.18 9.23
CA LEU A 94 7.92 -5.66 8.20
C LEU A 94 7.19 -5.42 6.87
N TRP A 95 6.29 -6.32 6.47
CA TRP A 95 5.48 -6.15 5.26
C TRP A 95 4.66 -4.86 5.30
N ILE A 96 3.90 -4.63 6.38
CA ILE A 96 3.10 -3.41 6.52
C ILE A 96 3.98 -2.15 6.61
N LEU A 97 5.16 -2.25 7.23
CA LEU A 97 6.12 -1.14 7.28
C LEU A 97 6.64 -0.76 5.88
N VAL A 98 7.03 -1.76 5.09
CA VAL A 98 7.47 -1.53 3.70
C VAL A 98 6.34 -0.90 2.88
N LEU A 99 5.11 -1.37 3.01
CA LEU A 99 3.96 -0.80 2.31
C LEU A 99 3.65 0.64 2.76
N CYS A 100 3.78 0.93 4.06
CA CYS A 100 3.61 2.27 4.58
C CYS A 100 4.64 3.24 3.98
N LEU A 101 5.92 2.86 3.98
CA LEU A 101 7.00 3.65 3.40
C LEU A 101 6.86 3.82 1.89
N GLY A 102 6.49 2.74 1.19
CA GLY A 102 6.23 2.78 -0.25
C GLY A 102 5.08 3.74 -0.60
N SER A 103 4.02 3.75 0.21
CA SER A 103 2.90 4.68 0.02
C SER A 103 3.30 6.14 0.25
N PHE A 104 4.23 6.41 1.17
CA PHE A 104 4.79 7.75 1.33
C PHE A 104 5.64 8.17 0.13
N PHE A 105 6.44 7.25 -0.41
CA PHE A 105 7.27 7.53 -1.58
C PHE A 105 6.43 7.90 -2.81
N THR A 106 5.26 7.29 -2.97
CA THR A 106 4.34 7.57 -4.08
C THR A 106 3.32 8.66 -3.76
N ILE A 107 3.40 9.28 -2.57
CA ILE A 107 2.47 10.30 -2.07
C ILE A 107 1.01 9.78 -2.06
N ASP A 108 0.82 8.47 -1.89
CA ASP A 108 -0.50 7.88 -1.66
C ASP A 108 -0.92 8.07 -0.20
N ILE A 109 -1.49 9.25 0.07
CA ILE A 109 -1.92 9.69 1.41
C ILE A 109 -2.95 8.71 2.00
N ILE A 110 -3.87 8.18 1.20
CA ILE A 110 -4.94 7.30 1.70
C ILE A 110 -4.37 5.94 2.11
N SER A 111 -3.54 5.32 1.25
CA SER A 111 -2.84 4.08 1.60
C SER A 111 -1.94 4.23 2.82
N SER A 112 -1.16 5.32 2.89
CA SER A 112 -0.25 5.58 4.01
C SER A 112 -0.99 5.70 5.34
N LEU A 113 -2.15 6.37 5.37
CA LEU A 113 -3.00 6.46 6.57
C LEU A 113 -3.49 5.08 7.02
N PHE A 114 -4.00 4.25 6.10
CA PHE A 114 -4.43 2.90 6.45
C PHE A 114 -3.31 2.05 7.03
N TYR A 115 -2.13 2.06 6.39
CA TYR A 115 -1.00 1.27 6.87
C TYR A 115 -0.44 1.79 8.19
N MET A 116 -0.42 3.10 8.43
CA MET A 116 -0.04 3.67 9.73
C MET A 116 -0.96 3.20 10.86
N ILE A 117 -2.28 3.26 10.65
CA ILE A 117 -3.25 2.81 11.65
C ILE A 117 -3.03 1.31 11.96
N VAL A 118 -2.84 0.49 10.93
CA VAL A 118 -2.54 -0.94 11.10
C VAL A 118 -1.22 -1.14 11.85
N LEU A 119 -0.16 -0.41 11.52
CA LEU A 119 1.14 -0.50 12.18
C LEU A 119 1.06 -0.18 13.68
N VAL A 120 0.40 0.93 14.02
CA VAL A 120 0.26 1.39 15.41
C VAL A 120 -0.57 0.39 16.21
N THR A 121 -1.72 -0.04 15.68
CA THR A 121 -2.59 -1.01 16.35
C THR A 121 -1.93 -2.37 16.51
N TYR A 122 -1.23 -2.85 15.48
CA TYR A 122 -0.50 -4.12 15.48
C TYR A 122 0.63 -4.11 16.52
N THR A 123 1.43 -3.05 16.55
CA THR A 123 2.55 -2.89 17.50
C THR A 123 2.05 -2.81 18.93
N SER A 124 0.96 -2.07 19.16
CA SER A 124 0.35 -1.94 20.50
C SER A 124 -0.17 -3.28 21.02
N LYS A 125 -0.89 -4.05 20.20
CA LYS A 125 -1.39 -5.38 20.59
C LYS A 125 -0.25 -6.37 20.80
N ASN A 126 0.81 -6.31 20.00
CA ASN A 126 1.99 -7.17 20.20
C ASN A 126 2.68 -6.89 21.54
N LYS A 127 2.81 -5.61 21.93
CA LYS A 127 3.35 -5.25 23.25
C LYS A 127 2.48 -5.79 24.39
N ALA A 128 1.15 -5.73 24.25
CA ALA A 128 0.22 -6.30 25.22
C ALA A 128 0.29 -7.84 25.31
N ILE A 129 0.43 -8.54 24.17
CA ILE A 129 0.63 -10.00 24.14
C ILE A 129 1.92 -10.38 24.86
N ARG A 130 3.02 -9.68 24.54
CA ARG A 130 4.32 -9.91 25.17
C ARG A 130 4.27 -9.75 26.69
N TYR A 131 3.64 -8.68 27.18
CA TYR A 131 3.46 -8.46 28.62
C TYR A 131 2.66 -9.57 29.30
N LYS A 132 1.61 -10.10 28.63
CA LYS A 132 0.84 -11.24 29.16
C LYS A 132 1.68 -12.52 29.24
N LEU A 133 2.54 -12.77 28.26
CA LEU A 133 3.42 -13.94 28.25
C LEU A 133 4.46 -13.85 29.39
N GLU A 134 5.15 -12.72 29.52
CA GLU A 134 6.14 -12.48 30.58
C GLU A 134 5.52 -12.59 31.98
N LYS A 135 4.31 -12.03 32.19
CA LYS A 135 3.57 -12.17 33.46
C LYS A 135 3.23 -13.62 33.80
N ASN A 136 2.82 -14.42 32.81
CA ASN A 136 2.48 -15.82 33.03
C ASN A 136 3.72 -16.66 33.37
N GLU A 137 4.86 -16.40 32.75
CA GLU A 137 6.13 -17.06 33.09
C GLU A 137 6.57 -16.72 34.52
N PHE A 138 6.46 -15.45 34.93
CA PHE A 138 6.78 -15.02 36.29
C PHE A 138 5.94 -15.77 37.34
N ILE A 139 4.61 -15.85 37.16
CA ILE A 139 3.72 -16.59 38.06
C ILE A 139 4.11 -18.07 38.14
N ARG A 140 4.46 -18.68 37.00
CA ARG A 140 4.86 -20.10 36.93
C ARG A 140 6.19 -20.37 37.63
N SER A 141 7.10 -19.40 37.65
CA SER A 141 8.39 -19.50 38.34
C SER A 141 8.31 -19.26 39.86
N SER A 142 7.19 -18.71 40.34
CA SER A 142 6.97 -18.35 41.75
C SER A 142 6.15 -19.39 42.56
N ILE A 143 5.75 -20.49 41.92
CA ILE A 143 5.03 -21.64 42.50
C ILE A 143 5.99 -22.83 42.49
#